data_AF-A0AAU6CP01-F1
#
_entry.id   AF-A0AAU6CP01-F1
#
_cell.length_a   1.000
_cell.length_b   1.000
_cell.length_c   1.000
_cell.angle_alpha   90.00
_cell.angle_beta   90.00
_cell.angle_gamma   90.00
#
_symmetry.space_group_name_H-M   'P 1'
#
loop_
_entity.id
_entity.type
_entity.pdbx_description
1 polymer ?
#
loop_
_entity_poly.entity_id
_entity_poly.type
_entity_poly.pdbx_seq_one_letter_code
_entity_poly.pdbx_strand_id
1 'polypeptide(L)' 'MLRVFILGVLTPLEAVTCLSPEAARAAEGHAGLRRLDAAVGWGDDRLSVYGRLALEYGLRMTAMHEEWASWAQEQVAELT' A
#
# COMPACT_ATOMS: atom_id res chain seq x y z
N MET A 1 -1.64 0.04 -10.92
CA MET A 1 -2.52 -0.68 -11.87
C MET A 1 -2.17 -0.44 -13.33
N LEU A 2 -2.26 0.79 -13.89
CA LEU A 2 -1.89 1.01 -15.31
C LEU A 2 -0.47 0.53 -15.66
N ARG A 3 0.49 0.74 -14.75
CA ARG A 3 1.89 0.29 -14.91
C ARG A 3 2.03 -1.22 -15.14
N VAL A 4 1.10 -2.05 -14.63
CA VAL A 4 1.16 -3.52 -14.78
C VAL A 4 1.08 -3.93 -16.25
N PHE A 5 0.27 -3.23 -17.06
CA PHE A 5 0.14 -3.51 -18.49
C PHE A 5 1.40 -3.18 -19.30
N ILE A 6 2.27 -2.34 -18.75
CA ILE A 6 3.51 -1.91 -19.39
C ILE A 6 4.65 -2.88 -19.05
N LEU A 7 4.51 -3.73 -18.03
CA LEU A 7 5.56 -4.68 -17.65
C LEU A 7 5.91 -5.65 -18.78
N GLY A 8 4.95 -5.98 -19.66
CA GLY A 8 5.17 -6.86 -20.81
C GLY A 8 6.09 -6.30 -21.91
N VAL A 9 6.47 -5.01 -21.84
CA VAL A 9 7.46 -4.41 -22.76
C VAL A 9 8.82 -4.15 -22.09
N LEU A 10 8.96 -4.47 -20.80
CA LEU A 10 10.18 -4.28 -20.03
C LEU A 10 10.95 -5.59 -19.91
N THR A 11 12.25 -5.48 -19.63
CA THR A 11 13.02 -6.64 -19.15
C THR A 11 12.55 -7.06 -17.75
N PRO A 12 12.76 -8.33 -17.33
CA PRO A 12 12.37 -8.79 -16.00
C PRO A 12 12.93 -7.91 -14.86
N LEU A 13 14.19 -7.49 -14.96
CA LEU A 13 14.82 -6.61 -13.97
C LEU A 13 14.16 -5.23 -13.90
N GLU A 14 13.83 -4.63 -15.05
CA GLU A 14 13.12 -3.36 -15.12
C GLU A 14 11.70 -3.47 -14.57
N ALA A 15 11.03 -4.60 -14.82
CA ALA A 15 9.68 -4.86 -14.32
C ALA A 15 9.64 -4.97 -12.78
N VAL A 16 10.58 -5.70 -12.17
CA VAL A 16 10.73 -5.77 -10.70
C VAL A 16 11.06 -4.39 -10.11
N THR A 17 11.97 -3.66 -10.76
CA THR A 17 12.36 -2.31 -10.34
C THR A 17 11.18 -1.34 -10.40
N CYS A 18 10.30 -1.47 -11.40
CA CYS A 18 9.11 -0.63 -11.55
C CYS A 18 8.09 -0.82 -10.42
N LEU A 19 7.99 -2.03 -9.86
CA LEU A 19 7.05 -2.37 -8.78
C LEU A 19 7.59 -2.06 -7.37
N SER A 20 8.91 -1.99 -7.20
CA SER A 20 9.56 -1.78 -5.89
C SER A 20 9.10 -0.52 -5.14
N PRO A 21 8.90 0.65 -5.79
CA PRO A 21 8.40 1.83 -5.11
C PRO A 21 6.95 1.70 -4.61
N GLU A 22 6.13 0.81 -5.16
CA GLU A 22 4.73 0.67 -4.78
C GLU A 22 4.61 0.01 -3.40
N ALA A 23 5.35 -1.08 -3.15
CA ALA A 23 5.40 -1.75 -1.85
C ALA A 23 5.92 -0.81 -0.75
N ALA A 24 7.03 -0.11 -1.02
CA ALA A 24 7.62 0.84 -0.07
C ALA A 24 6.65 1.98 0.29
N ARG A 25 5.96 2.56 -0.71
CA ARG A 25 4.96 3.61 -0.48
C ARG A 25 3.76 3.12 0.32
N ALA A 26 3.28 1.91 0.04
CA ALA A 26 2.17 1.31 0.79
C ALA A 26 2.54 1.11 2.26
N ALA A 27 3.73 0.56 2.52
CA ALA A 27 4.26 0.34 3.87
C ALA A 27 4.45 1.67 4.64
N GLU A 28 5.07 2.68 4.00
CA GLU A 28 5.25 4.01 4.61
C GLU A 28 3.91 4.68 4.95
N GLY A 29 2.94 4.60 4.02
CA GLY A 29 1.59 5.10 4.22
C GLY A 29 0.87 4.40 5.36
N HIS A 30 0.95 3.07 5.41
CA HIS A 30 0.37 2.26 6.48
C HIS A 30 0.96 2.65 7.85
N ALA A 31 2.28 2.72 7.94
CA ALA A 31 2.97 3.12 9.16
C ALA A 31 2.60 4.55 9.60
N GLY A 32 2.41 5.47 8.65
CA GLY A 32 1.91 6.83 8.91
C GLY A 32 0.52 6.83 9.56
N LEU A 33 -0.40 6.05 9.02
CA LEU A 33 -1.77 5.92 9.55
C LEU A 33 -1.78 5.25 10.94
N ARG A 34 -0.93 4.22 11.16
CA ARG A 34 -0.75 3.60 12.49
C ARG A 34 -0.23 4.60 13.52
N ARG A 35 0.71 5.49 13.15
CA ARG A 35 1.19 6.56 14.03
C ARG A 35 0.10 7.57 14.33
N LEU A 36 -0.70 7.95 13.34
CA LEU A 36 -1.85 8.83 13.52
C LEU A 36 -2.88 8.21 14.49
N ASP A 37 -3.22 6.94 14.31
CA ASP A 37 -4.14 6.20 15.19
C ASP A 37 -3.68 6.24 16.66
N ALA A 38 -2.39 6.01 16.90
CA ALA A 38 -1.80 6.01 18.23
C ALA A 38 -1.72 7.42 18.87
N ALA A 39 -1.67 8.48 18.06
CA ALA A 39 -1.53 9.85 18.53
C ALA A 39 -2.87 10.54 18.84
N VAL A 40 -3.97 10.03 18.28
CA VAL A 40 -5.30 10.64 18.43
C VAL A 40 -6.04 9.98 19.60
N GLY A 41 -6.46 10.79 20.56
CA GLY A 41 -7.38 10.37 21.63
C GLY A 41 -8.81 10.26 21.13
N TRP A 42 -9.11 9.20 20.37
CA TRP A 42 -10.45 8.96 19.82
C TRP A 42 -11.51 8.92 20.93
N GLY A 43 -12.56 9.73 20.79
CA GLY A 43 -13.74 9.72 21.64
C GLY A 43 -14.98 9.17 20.92
N ASP A 44 -16.15 9.34 21.56
CA ASP A 44 -17.44 8.92 21.03
C ASP A 44 -18.19 10.04 20.28
N ASP A 45 -17.55 11.21 20.13
CA ASP A 45 -18.13 12.31 19.37
C ASP A 45 -18.13 12.01 17.85
N ARG A 46 -19.01 12.69 17.12
CA ARG A 46 -19.22 12.42 15.69
C ARG A 46 -17.94 12.60 14.85
N LEU A 47 -17.09 13.56 15.20
CA LEU A 47 -15.85 13.80 14.47
C LEU A 47 -14.86 12.65 14.70
N SER A 48 -14.72 12.19 15.95
CA SER A 48 -13.90 11.02 16.28
C SER A 48 -14.37 9.76 15.54
N VAL A 49 -15.69 9.49 15.52
CA VAL A 49 -16.26 8.33 14.82
C VAL A 49 -15.99 8.40 13.31
N TYR A 50 -16.29 9.54 12.67
CA TYR A 50 -16.09 9.67 11.22
C TYR A 50 -14.61 9.68 10.83
N GLY A 51 -13.75 10.31 11.63
CA GLY A 51 -12.30 10.28 11.45
C GLY A 51 -11.76 8.86 11.51
N ARG A 52 -12.21 8.06 12.47
CA ARG A 52 -11.79 6.66 12.60
C ARG A 52 -12.28 5.79 11.43
N LEU A 53 -13.48 6.03 10.90
CA LEU A 53 -13.94 5.34 9.69
C LEU A 53 -13.01 5.60 8.49
N ALA A 54 -12.59 6.85 8.29
CA ALA A 54 -11.66 7.20 7.21
C ALA A 54 -10.26 6.59 7.43
N LEU A 55 -9.79 6.61 8.68
CA LEU A 55 -8.52 6.00 9.08
C LEU A 55 -8.51 4.49 8.82
N GLU A 56 -9.55 3.78 9.27
CA GLU A 56 -9.72 2.34 9.08
C GLU A 56 -9.75 1.96 7.60
N TYR A 57 -10.42 2.75 6.77
CA TYR A 57 -10.38 2.58 5.32
C TYR A 57 -8.95 2.70 4.79
N GLY A 58 -8.22 3.74 5.19
CA GLY A 58 -6.82 3.94 4.81
C GLY A 58 -5.91 2.79 5.25
N LEU A 59 -6.06 2.31 6.49
CA LEU A 59 -5.27 1.21 7.03
C LEU A 59 -5.48 -0.09 6.24
N ARG A 60 -6.74 -0.44 5.95
CA ARG A 60 -7.08 -1.64 5.18
C ARG A 60 -6.60 -1.55 3.73
N MET A 61 -6.78 -0.39 3.11
CA MET A 61 -6.34 -0.15 1.74
C MET A 61 -4.82 -0.23 1.62
N THR A 62 -4.08 0.38 2.55
CA THR A 62 -2.60 0.36 2.51
C THR A 62 -2.04 -1.02 2.80
N ALA A 63 -2.60 -1.76 3.77
CA ALA A 63 -2.19 -3.13 4.06
C ALA A 63 -2.40 -4.06 2.84
N MET A 64 -3.57 -4.00 2.22
CA MET A 64 -3.87 -4.78 1.01
C MET A 64 -2.97 -4.39 -0.17
N HIS A 65 -2.63 -3.10 -0.31
CA HIS A 65 -1.74 -2.64 -1.38
C HIS A 65 -0.29 -3.11 -1.15
N GLU A 66 0.19 -3.10 0.09
CA GLU A 66 1.51 -3.62 0.44
C GLU A 66 1.61 -5.11 0.11
N GLU A 67 0.64 -5.90 0.58
CA GLU A 67 0.54 -7.34 0.29
C GLU A 67 0.54 -7.61 -1.22
N TRP A 68 -0.31 -6.90 -1.96
CA TRP A 68 -0.40 -7.04 -3.41
C TRP A 68 0.93 -6.69 -4.10
N ALA A 69 1.58 -5.60 -3.70
CA ALA A 69 2.79 -5.13 -4.35
C ALA A 69 3.96 -6.11 -4.13
N SER A 70 4.11 -6.64 -2.92
CA SER A 70 5.10 -7.67 -2.60
C SER A 70 4.84 -8.95 -3.40
N TRP A 71 3.60 -9.44 -3.42
CA TRP A 71 3.22 -10.60 -4.21
C TRP A 71 3.50 -10.39 -5.71
N ALA A 72 3.15 -9.23 -6.25
CA ALA A 72 3.37 -8.92 -7.66
C ALA A 72 4.86 -8.92 -8.04
N GLN A 73 5.74 -8.44 -7.15
CA GLN A 73 7.19 -8.49 -7.37
C GLN A 73 7.70 -9.93 -7.44
N GLU A 74 7.21 -10.81 -6.57
CA GLU A 74 7.57 -12.24 -6.57
C GLU A 74 7.15 -12.89 -7.90
N GLN A 75 5.91 -12.65 -8.35
CA GLN A 75 5.42 -13.19 -9.62
C GLN A 75 6.24 -12.72 -10.83
N VAL A 76 6.65 -11.44 -10.85
CA VAL A 76 7.48 -10.92 -11.93
C VAL A 76 8.90 -11.49 -11.88
N ALA A 77 9.44 -11.71 -10.68
CA ALA A 77 10.76 -12.32 -10.52
C ALA A 77 10.80 -13.80 -10.99
N GLU A 78 9.69 -14.53 -10.88
CA GLU A 78 9.54 -15.90 -11.37
C GLU A 78 9.50 -16.03 -12.90
N LEU A 79 9.28 -14.92 -13.63
CA LEU A 79 9.29 -14.91 -15.10
C LEU A 79 10.70 -14.88 -15.72
N THR A 80 11.73 -14.92 -14.87
CA THR A 80 13.15 -14.90 -15.26
C THR A 80 13.68 -16.30 -15.55
#